data_AF-A0A2N2UJT6-F1
#
_entry.id   AF-A0A2N2UJT6-F1
#
_cell.length_a   1.000
_cell.length_b   1.000
_cell.length_c   1.000
_cell.angle_alpha   90.00
_cell.angle_beta   90.00
_cell.angle_gamma   90.00
#
_symmetry.space_group_name_H-M   'P 1'
#
loop_
_entity.id
_entity.type
_entity.pdbx_description
1 polymer ?
#
loop_
_entity_poly.entity_id
_entity_poly.type
_entity_poly.pdbx_seq_one_letter_code
_entity_poly.pdbx_strand_id
1 'polypeptide(L)'
;MLTVAEAVIPLPLPGVKPGLANIVTLVVLARWGWREAVWVALLRVLAGSLLLGQFLAPGFFLSLSGALASLLALGVAMHLPRRWFGPVSHSILAAFAHIGAQLVVARIWLVPHDGVFYLVPVFAAAAVIFGTVNGLVAGRLLQELDAADAATEREPD
;
A
#
# COMPACT_ATOMS: atom_id res chain seq x y z
N MET A 1 -20.91 20.98 27.87
CA MET A 1 -19.50 21.29 28.21
C MET A 1 -18.78 20.09 28.88
N LEU A 2 -18.96 18.87 28.35
CA LEU A 2 -18.19 17.67 28.75
C LEU A 2 -17.63 16.90 27.54
N THR A 3 -18.02 17.25 26.31
CA THR A 3 -17.61 16.55 25.09
C THR A 3 -16.30 17.05 24.47
N VAL A 4 -15.62 18.01 25.11
CA VAL A 4 -14.39 18.66 24.59
C VAL A 4 -13.12 18.02 25.17
N ALA A 5 -13.23 17.08 26.14
CA ALA A 5 -12.09 16.60 26.91
C ALA A 5 -11.48 15.25 26.44
N GLU A 6 -12.03 14.57 25.43
CA GLU A 6 -11.51 13.27 24.94
C GLU A 6 -10.86 13.34 23.55
N ALA A 7 -10.50 14.52 23.07
CA ALA A 7 -9.83 14.72 21.77
C ALA A 7 -8.29 14.80 21.87
N VAL A 8 -7.69 14.47 23.02
CA VAL A 8 -6.25 14.68 23.29
C VAL A 8 -5.47 13.36 23.33
N ILE A 9 -5.83 12.43 22.45
CA ILE A 9 -4.83 11.68 21.69
C ILE A 9 -5.33 11.70 20.24
N PRO A 10 -4.87 12.65 19.40
CA PRO A 10 -5.16 12.59 17.98
C PRO A 10 -4.37 11.42 17.40
N LEU A 11 -4.93 10.22 17.50
CA LEU A 11 -4.51 9.12 16.66
C LEU A 11 -4.81 9.58 15.23
N PRO A 12 -3.83 9.59 14.30
CA PRO A 12 -3.91 10.37 13.07
C PRO A 12 -4.97 9.87 12.06
N LEU A 13 -5.79 8.88 12.43
CA LEU A 13 -7.13 8.55 11.91
C LEU A 13 -7.53 7.20 12.54
N PRO A 14 -8.72 7.05 13.14
CA PRO A 14 -9.22 5.72 13.50
C PRO A 14 -9.55 4.97 12.20
N GLY A 15 -8.77 3.94 11.88
CA GLY A 15 -9.15 2.93 10.88
C GLY A 15 -8.11 2.59 9.81
N VAL A 16 -7.23 3.50 9.36
CA VAL A 16 -6.23 3.19 8.33
C VAL A 16 -5.00 4.08 8.53
N LYS A 17 -3.87 3.50 8.96
CA LYS A 17 -2.59 4.22 8.85
C LYS A 17 -2.22 4.29 7.37
N PRO A 18 -2.17 5.46 6.74
CA PRO A 18 -1.79 5.59 5.33
C PRO A 18 -0.37 5.01 5.16
N GLY A 19 -0.26 3.93 4.38
CA GLY A 19 1.00 3.23 4.10
C GLY A 19 1.14 1.83 4.71
N LEU A 20 0.51 1.52 5.85
CA LEU A 20 0.64 0.20 6.50
C LEU A 20 0.17 -0.93 5.59
N ALA A 21 -0.97 -0.72 4.94
CA ALA A 21 -1.53 -1.64 3.96
C ALA A 21 -0.51 -2.06 2.89
N ASN A 22 0.28 -1.10 2.38
CA ASN A 22 1.25 -1.36 1.33
C ASN A 22 2.48 -2.10 1.87
N ILE A 23 2.93 -1.74 3.09
CA ILE A 23 4.01 -2.44 3.81
C ILE A 23 3.65 -3.92 3.97
N VAL A 24 2.44 -4.23 4.46
CA VAL A 24 2.00 -5.63 4.63
C VAL A 24 2.00 -6.36 3.29
N THR A 25 1.53 -5.74 2.20
CA THR A 25 1.55 -6.39 0.88
C THR A 25 2.97 -6.72 0.42
N LEU A 26 3.92 -5.80 0.62
CA LEU A 26 5.32 -6.00 0.25
C LEU A 26 6.01 -7.07 1.08
N VAL A 27 5.76 -7.07 2.41
CA VAL A 27 6.30 -8.08 3.32
C VAL A 27 5.71 -9.45 2.98
N VAL A 28 4.40 -9.51 2.72
CA VAL A 28 3.74 -10.75 2.32
C VAL A 28 4.31 -11.27 1.00
N LEU A 29 4.49 -10.38 0.03
CA LEU A 29 5.10 -10.70 -1.26
C LEU A 29 6.51 -11.28 -1.11
N ALA A 30 7.32 -10.70 -0.23
CA ALA A 30 8.70 -11.12 -0.02
C ALA A 30 8.81 -12.47 0.72
N ARG A 31 7.92 -12.74 1.67
CA ARG A 31 7.99 -13.92 2.56
C ARG A 31 7.16 -15.11 2.10
N TRP A 32 5.92 -14.88 1.65
CA TRP A 32 4.99 -15.94 1.24
C TRP A 32 4.78 -16.00 -0.26
N GLY A 33 5.13 -14.94 -0.99
CA GLY A 33 5.10 -14.91 -2.44
C GLY A 33 3.89 -14.19 -3.04
N TRP A 34 3.77 -14.31 -4.36
CA TRP A 34 2.84 -13.53 -5.17
C TRP A 34 1.37 -13.79 -4.85
N ARG A 35 0.98 -15.06 -4.76
CA ARG A 35 -0.43 -15.45 -4.63
C ARG A 35 -1.02 -14.94 -3.32
N GLU A 36 -0.23 -15.02 -2.26
CA GLU A 36 -0.57 -14.60 -0.91
C GLU A 36 -0.64 -13.07 -0.82
N ALA A 37 0.27 -12.36 -1.50
CA ALA A 37 0.22 -10.91 -1.62
C ALA A 37 -1.04 -10.43 -2.36
N VAL A 38 -1.44 -11.11 -3.44
CA VAL A 38 -2.69 -10.83 -4.17
C VAL A 38 -3.90 -10.98 -3.24
N TRP A 39 -4.00 -12.08 -2.50
CA TRP A 39 -5.09 -12.30 -1.55
C TRP A 39 -5.16 -11.22 -0.48
N VAL A 40 -4.03 -10.93 0.17
CA VAL A 40 -3.96 -9.90 1.22
C VAL A 40 -4.37 -8.52 0.66
N ALA A 41 -3.90 -8.18 -0.53
CA ALA A 41 -4.23 -6.91 -1.17
C ALA A 41 -5.74 -6.79 -1.51
N LEU A 42 -6.36 -7.86 -2.01
CA LEU A 42 -7.79 -7.88 -2.34
C LEU A 42 -8.68 -7.89 -1.10
N LEU A 43 -8.34 -8.74 -0.11
CA LEU A 43 -9.06 -8.81 1.16
C LEU A 43 -9.02 -7.46 1.89
N ARG A 44 -7.88 -6.77 1.85
CA ARG A 44 -7.76 -5.39 2.37
C ARG A 44 -8.76 -4.44 1.71
N VAL A 45 -8.89 -4.47 0.39
CA VAL A 45 -9.80 -3.56 -0.34
C VAL A 45 -11.25 -3.85 0.03
N LEU A 46 -11.62 -5.14 0.04
CA LEU A 46 -12.95 -5.60 0.43
C LEU A 46 -13.26 -5.20 1.88
N ALA A 47 -12.42 -5.59 2.82
CA ALA A 47 -12.59 -5.28 4.24
C ALA A 47 -12.63 -3.77 4.49
N GLY A 48 -11.70 -3.00 3.90
CA GLY A 48 -11.66 -1.54 4.04
C GLY A 48 -12.94 -0.88 3.53
N SER A 49 -13.46 -1.31 2.38
CA SER A 49 -14.71 -0.77 1.83
C SER A 49 -15.94 -1.14 2.67
N LEU A 50 -15.97 -2.36 3.22
CA LEU A 50 -17.08 -2.82 4.05
C LEU A 50 -17.11 -2.09 5.40
N LEU A 51 -15.95 -1.94 6.04
CA LEU A 51 -15.80 -1.21 7.30
C LEU A 51 -16.18 0.27 7.18
N LEU A 52 -15.87 0.89 6.04
CA LEU A 52 -16.24 2.28 5.76
C LEU A 52 -17.68 2.43 5.25
N GLY A 53 -18.42 1.33 5.07
CA GLY A 53 -19.78 1.35 4.49
C GLY A 53 -19.80 1.83 3.03
N GLN A 54 -18.67 1.72 2.32
CA GLN A 54 -18.45 2.15 0.93
C GLN A 54 -18.34 0.95 -0.03
N PHE A 55 -18.83 -0.23 0.38
CA PHE A 55 -18.84 -1.40 -0.49
C PHE A 55 -19.66 -1.11 -1.75
N LEU A 56 -19.06 -1.34 -2.93
CA LEU A 56 -19.60 -0.98 -4.26
C LEU A 56 -19.83 0.52 -4.51
N ALA A 57 -19.40 1.40 -3.60
CA ALA A 57 -19.40 2.84 -3.83
C ALA A 57 -18.18 3.26 -4.68
N PRO A 58 -18.11 4.51 -5.18
CA PRO A 58 -16.99 4.94 -6.02
C PRO A 58 -15.61 4.76 -5.39
N GLY A 59 -15.51 4.93 -4.06
CA GLY A 59 -14.28 4.68 -3.31
C GLY A 59 -13.79 3.24 -3.38
N PHE A 60 -14.69 2.24 -3.45
CA PHE A 60 -14.32 0.84 -3.61
C PHE A 60 -13.61 0.59 -4.95
N PHE A 61 -14.17 1.08 -6.06
CA PHE A 61 -13.58 0.91 -7.39
C PHE A 61 -12.25 1.65 -7.53
N LEU A 62 -12.13 2.85 -6.94
CA LEU A 62 -10.85 3.56 -6.87
C LEU A 62 -9.80 2.74 -6.10
N SER A 63 -10.15 2.23 -4.91
CA SER A 63 -9.24 1.40 -4.10
C SER A 63 -8.86 0.10 -4.81
N LEU A 64 -9.82 -0.57 -5.45
CA LEU A 64 -9.62 -1.81 -6.19
C LEU A 64 -8.70 -1.60 -7.40
N SER A 65 -8.98 -0.56 -8.21
CA SER A 65 -8.16 -0.22 -9.37
C SER A 65 -6.70 0.04 -8.98
N GLY A 66 -6.48 0.83 -7.92
CA GLY A 66 -5.16 1.08 -7.39
C GLY A 66 -4.48 -0.19 -6.86
N ALA A 67 -5.21 -1.06 -6.15
CA ALA A 67 -4.65 -2.32 -5.65
C ALA A 67 -4.25 -3.27 -6.78
N LEU A 68 -5.09 -3.40 -7.82
CA LEU A 68 -4.80 -4.25 -8.97
C LEU A 68 -3.60 -3.71 -9.78
N ALA A 69 -3.54 -2.41 -10.03
CA ALA A 69 -2.41 -1.81 -10.72
C ALA A 69 -1.10 -1.94 -9.94
N SER A 70 -1.14 -1.72 -8.63
CA SER A 70 -0.01 -1.93 -7.72
C SER A 70 0.48 -3.37 -7.74
N LEU A 71 -0.44 -4.35 -7.65
CA LEU A 71 -0.10 -5.76 -7.80
C LEU A 71 0.58 -5.99 -9.14
N LEU A 72 -0.04 -5.64 -10.27
CA LEU A 72 0.55 -5.84 -11.60
C LEU A 72 1.96 -5.26 -11.70
N ALA A 73 2.18 -4.04 -11.19
CA ALA A 73 3.51 -3.43 -11.15
C ALA A 73 4.51 -4.26 -10.32
N LEU A 74 4.11 -4.76 -9.15
CA LEU A 74 4.92 -5.67 -8.34
C LEU A 74 5.18 -7.01 -9.04
N GLY A 75 4.19 -7.53 -9.78
CA GLY A 75 4.27 -8.76 -10.56
C GLY A 75 5.37 -8.67 -11.60
N VAL A 76 5.42 -7.55 -12.31
CA VAL A 76 6.50 -7.24 -13.26
C VAL A 76 7.82 -7.01 -12.52
N ALA A 77 7.82 -6.20 -11.45
CA ALA A 77 9.02 -5.84 -10.70
C ALA A 77 9.75 -7.05 -10.09
N MET A 78 9.05 -8.11 -9.71
CA MET A 78 9.68 -9.35 -9.21
C MET A 78 10.55 -10.07 -10.25
N HIS A 79 10.31 -9.86 -11.54
CA HIS A 79 11.11 -10.44 -12.61
C HIS A 79 12.37 -9.61 -12.90
N LEU A 80 12.51 -8.43 -12.28
CA LEU A 80 13.65 -7.55 -12.47
C LEU A 80 14.81 -7.93 -11.53
N PRO A 81 16.06 -7.57 -11.87
CA PRO A 81 17.24 -7.98 -11.11
C PRO A 81 17.22 -7.40 -9.69
N ARG A 82 17.20 -8.30 -8.69
CA ARG A 82 17.14 -7.99 -7.25
C ARG A 82 18.22 -7.03 -6.75
N ARG A 83 19.38 -6.98 -7.43
CA ARG A 83 20.48 -6.05 -7.13
C ARG A 83 20.10 -4.56 -7.26
N TRP A 84 19.16 -4.22 -8.14
CA TRP A 84 18.69 -2.83 -8.35
C TRP A 84 17.26 -2.61 -7.84
N PHE A 85 16.48 -3.69 -7.73
CA PHE A 85 15.07 -3.66 -7.35
C PHE A 85 14.88 -4.25 -5.96
N GLY A 86 15.18 -3.45 -4.94
CA GLY A 86 14.93 -3.79 -3.53
C GLY A 86 13.50 -3.44 -3.07
N PRO A 87 13.20 -3.60 -1.77
CA PRO A 87 11.89 -3.28 -1.18
C PRO A 87 11.44 -1.82 -1.42
N VAL A 88 12.39 -0.88 -1.46
CA VAL A 88 12.15 0.54 -1.75
C VAL A 88 11.65 0.75 -3.17
N SER A 89 12.36 0.23 -4.17
CA SER A 89 11.97 0.35 -5.58
C SER A 89 10.61 -0.29 -5.85
N HIS A 90 10.35 -1.47 -5.26
CA HIS A 90 9.05 -2.15 -5.34
C HIS A 90 7.92 -1.29 -4.77
N SER A 91 8.14 -0.67 -3.60
CA SER A 91 7.15 0.19 -2.95
C SER A 91 6.85 1.45 -3.75
N ILE A 92 7.87 2.08 -4.33
CA ILE A 92 7.70 3.26 -5.20
C ILE A 92 6.91 2.89 -6.45
N LEU A 93 7.30 1.82 -7.17
CA LEU A 93 6.56 1.31 -8.34
C LEU A 93 5.09 1.02 -8.02
N ALA A 94 4.85 0.32 -6.91
CA ALA A 94 3.52 0.03 -6.40
C ALA A 94 2.71 1.32 -6.13
N ALA A 95 3.31 2.32 -5.49
CA ALA A 95 2.66 3.60 -5.17
C ALA A 95 2.29 4.39 -6.44
N PHE A 96 3.20 4.45 -7.42
CA PHE A 96 2.94 5.09 -8.71
C PHE A 96 1.80 4.40 -9.47
N ALA A 97 1.83 3.08 -9.56
CA ALA A 97 0.78 2.32 -10.22
C ALA A 97 -0.57 2.48 -9.50
N HIS A 98 -0.57 2.48 -8.17
CA HIS A 98 -1.77 2.68 -7.36
C HIS A 98 -2.43 4.03 -7.61
N ILE A 99 -1.66 5.12 -7.45
CA ILE A 99 -2.17 6.48 -7.60
C ILE A 99 -2.50 6.79 -9.07
N GLY A 100 -1.70 6.28 -10.01
CA GLY A 100 -1.95 6.42 -11.44
C GLY A 100 -3.27 5.80 -11.86
N ALA A 101 -3.58 4.57 -11.41
CA ALA A 101 -4.86 3.94 -11.69
C ALA A 101 -6.04 4.68 -11.06
N GLN A 102 -5.90 5.14 -9.81
CA GLN A 102 -6.92 5.95 -9.15
C GLN A 102 -7.20 7.25 -9.91
N LEU A 103 -6.16 7.94 -10.40
CA LEU A 103 -6.31 9.15 -11.22
C LEU A 103 -7.05 8.88 -12.52
N VAL A 104 -6.69 7.81 -13.24
CA VAL A 104 -7.36 7.43 -14.49
C VAL A 104 -8.83 7.11 -14.26
N VAL A 105 -9.15 6.30 -13.25
CA VAL A 105 -10.54 5.95 -12.91
C VAL A 105 -11.32 7.19 -12.43
N ALA A 106 -10.72 8.03 -11.59
CA ALA A 106 -11.34 9.28 -11.14
C ALA A 106 -11.65 10.22 -12.29
N ARG A 107 -10.73 10.34 -13.27
CA ARG A 107 -10.93 11.15 -14.47
C ARG A 107 -12.06 10.60 -15.35
N ILE A 108 -12.14 9.28 -15.53
CA ILE A 108 -13.16 8.67 -16.39
C ILE A 108 -14.56 8.76 -15.76
N TRP A 109 -14.67 8.63 -14.44
CA TRP A 109 -15.96 8.42 -13.78
C TRP A 109 -16.47 9.58 -12.93
N LEU A 110 -15.59 10.29 -12.22
CA LEU A 110 -15.98 11.31 -11.23
C LEU A 110 -15.80 12.73 -11.76
N VAL A 111 -14.67 12.99 -12.41
CA VAL A 111 -14.25 14.33 -12.81
C VAL A 111 -13.78 14.30 -14.27
N PRO A 112 -14.71 14.39 -15.25
CA PRO A 112 -14.41 14.26 -16.67
C PRO A 112 -13.81 15.54 -17.25
N HIS A 113 -12.76 16.06 -16.62
CA HIS A 113 -11.96 17.18 -17.11
C HIS A 113 -10.47 16.94 -16.85
N ASP A 114 -9.61 17.43 -17.75
CA ASP A 114 -8.16 17.16 -17.67
C ASP A 114 -7.47 17.91 -16.53
N GLY A 115 -8.20 18.76 -15.79
CA GLY A 115 -7.70 19.46 -14.61
C GLY A 115 -7.10 18.53 -13.52
N VAL A 116 -7.55 17.27 -13.47
CA VAL A 116 -6.99 16.24 -12.58
C VAL A 116 -5.50 15.97 -12.87
N PHE A 117 -5.05 16.12 -14.11
CA PHE A 117 -3.65 15.87 -14.48
C PHE A 117 -2.68 16.95 -13.99
N TYR A 118 -3.16 18.16 -13.67
CA TYR A 118 -2.32 19.17 -13.03
C TYR A 118 -1.84 18.75 -11.63
N LEU A 119 -2.53 17.80 -11.00
CA LEU A 119 -2.13 17.24 -9.71
C LEU A 119 -1.10 16.10 -9.86
N VAL A 120 -0.79 15.64 -11.07
CA VAL A 120 0.17 14.55 -11.30
C VAL A 120 1.53 14.82 -10.67
N PRO A 121 2.15 16.01 -10.78
CA PRO A 121 3.42 16.29 -10.12
C PRO A 121 3.35 16.16 -8.60
N VAL A 122 2.24 16.60 -8.00
CA VAL A 122 2.00 16.51 -6.56
C VAL A 122 1.83 15.05 -6.14
N PHE A 123 1.02 14.29 -6.88
CA PHE A 123 0.81 12.87 -6.63
C PHE A 123 2.06 12.02 -6.88
N ALA A 124 2.88 12.36 -7.86
CA ALA A 124 4.17 11.74 -8.12
C ALA A 124 5.14 11.98 -6.95
N ALA A 125 5.23 13.22 -6.46
CA ALA A 125 6.03 13.53 -5.28
C ALA A 125 5.56 12.75 -4.06
N ALA A 126 4.24 12.68 -3.83
CA ALA A 126 3.66 11.86 -2.77
C ALA A 126 3.99 10.37 -2.95
N ALA A 127 3.87 9.82 -4.16
CA ALA A 127 4.19 8.44 -4.46
C ALA A 127 5.66 8.10 -4.14
N VAL A 128 6.59 9.00 -4.47
CA VAL A 128 8.01 8.84 -4.12
C VAL A 128 8.21 8.88 -2.61
N ILE A 129 7.66 9.87 -1.92
CA ILE A 129 7.84 10.02 -0.47
C ILE A 129 7.25 8.82 0.28
N PHE A 130 5.96 8.53 0.07
CA PHE A 130 5.28 7.43 0.75
C PHE A 130 5.83 6.08 0.30
N GLY A 131 6.14 5.89 -0.99
CA GLY A 131 6.78 4.68 -1.49
C GLY A 131 8.15 4.45 -0.84
N THR A 132 8.96 5.49 -0.72
CA THR A 132 10.28 5.37 -0.07
C THR A 132 10.14 4.99 1.40
N VAL A 133 9.29 5.70 2.15
CA VAL A 133 9.04 5.42 3.57
C VAL A 133 8.52 3.99 3.75
N ASN A 134 7.50 3.59 3.00
CA ASN A 134 6.90 2.25 3.09
C ASN A 134 7.93 1.16 2.74
N GLY A 135 8.74 1.37 1.71
CA GLY A 135 9.76 0.42 1.31
C GLY A 135 10.91 0.29 2.32
N LEU A 136 11.32 1.39 2.96
CA LEU A 136 12.31 1.36 4.04
C LEU A 136 11.78 0.63 5.28
N VAL A 137 10.52 0.85 5.63
CA VAL A 137 9.87 0.16 6.75
C VAL A 137 9.72 -1.34 6.44
N ALA A 138 9.24 -1.68 5.25
CA ALA A 138 9.13 -3.08 4.80
C ALA A 138 10.51 -3.77 4.80
N GLY A 139 11.56 -3.10 4.32
CA GLY A 139 12.92 -3.64 4.33
C GLY A 139 13.44 -3.92 5.73
N ARG A 140 13.22 -3.00 6.69
CA ARG A 140 13.61 -3.22 8.10
C ARG A 140 12.83 -4.36 8.73
N LEU A 141 11.51 -4.41 8.51
CA LEU A 141 10.68 -5.47 9.07
C LEU A 141 11.09 -6.85 8.54
N LEU A 142 11.44 -6.94 7.24
CA LEU A 142 11.97 -8.19 6.68
C LEU A 142 13.27 -8.62 7.35
N GLN A 143 14.19 -7.69 7.61
CA GLN A 143 15.45 -7.99 8.31
C GLN A 143 15.21 -8.47 9.75
N GLU A 144 14.28 -7.84 10.48
CA GLU A 144 13.92 -8.23 11.84
C GLU A 144 13.28 -9.63 11.88
N LEU A 145 12.40 -9.93 10.91
CA LEU A 145 11.77 -11.25 10.79
C LEU A 145 12.80 -12.34 10.47
N ASP A 146 13.71 -12.09 9.53
CA ASP A 146 14.77 -13.04 9.19
C ASP A 146 15.73 -13.27 10.36
N ALA A 147 16.01 -12.25 11.18
CA ALA A 147 16.81 -12.37 12.39
C ALA A 147 16.11 -13.19 13.50
N ALA A 148 14.79 -13.01 13.64
CA ALA A 148 13.99 -13.76 14.60
C ALA A 148 13.93 -15.26 14.25
N ASP A 149 13.71 -15.59 12.98
CA ASP A 149 13.71 -16.99 12.51
C ASP A 149 15.05 -17.68 12.80
N ALA A 150 16.16 -16.98 12.53
CA ALA A 150 17.51 -17.49 12.78
C ALA A 150 17.84 -17.67 14.28
N ALA A 151 17.15 -16.97 15.18
CA ALA A 151 17.28 -17.17 16.62
C ALA A 151 16.48 -18.40 17.07
N THR A 152 15.27 -18.60 16.56
CA THR A 152 14.44 -19.77 16.86
C THR A 152 15.09 -21.08 16.38
N GLU A 153 15.77 -21.08 15.24
CA GLU A 153 16.50 -22.27 14.73
C GLU A 153 17.75 -22.63 15.55
N ARG A 154 18.29 -21.70 16.36
CA ARG A 154 19.49 -21.93 17.19
C ARG A 154 19.20 -22.42 18.60
N GLU A 155 17.92 -22.59 18.95
CA GLU A 155 17.50 -23.15 20.24
C GLU A 155 16.93 -24.57 20.02
N PRO A 156 17.80 -25.58 19.80
CA PRO A 156 17.37 -26.98 19.80
C PRO A 156 17.27 -27.46 21.25
N ASP A 157 16.04 -27.67 21.72
CA ASP A 157 15.75 -28.57 22.86
C ASP A 157 15.66 -30.02 22.38
#